data_AF-A0A8T4IMH5-F1
#
_entry.id   AF-A0A8T4IMH5-F1
#
_cell.length_a   1.000
_cell.length_b   1.000
_cell.length_c   1.000
_cell.angle_alpha   90.00
_cell.angle_beta   90.00
_cell.angle_gamma   90.00
#
_symmetry.space_group_name_H-M   'P 1'
#
loop_
_entity.id
_entity.type
_entity.pdbx_description
1 polymer ?
#
loop_
_entity_poly.entity_id
_entity_poly.type
_entity_poly.pdbx_seq_one_letter_code
_entity_poly.pdbx_strand_id
1 'polypeptide(L)' 'MQVELQTPPARPVGEPGRARALLSTADFKLLRTALGEYAKQLEDEHELARVKALYHRLGSYA' A
#
# COMPACT_ATOMS: atom_id res chain seq x y z
N MET A 1 -14.77 -48.89 -21.86
CA MET A 1 -13.96 -47.76 -22.39
C MET A 1 -13.99 -46.66 -21.34
N GLN A 2 -12.82 -46.32 -20.80
CA GLN A 2 -12.66 -45.32 -19.74
C GLN A 2 -12.97 -43.92 -20.29
N VAL A 3 -13.79 -43.15 -19.57
CA VAL A 3 -13.99 -41.72 -19.82
C VAL A 3 -13.01 -41.00 -18.91
N GLU A 4 -11.88 -40.57 -19.46
CA GLU A 4 -10.91 -39.77 -18.73
C GLU A 4 -11.48 -38.36 -18.51
N LEU A 5 -11.74 -38.05 -17.24
CA LEU A 5 -12.12 -36.72 -16.79
C LEU A 5 -10.91 -35.80 -16.94
N GLN A 6 -10.86 -35.04 -18.03
CA GLN A 6 -9.82 -34.05 -18.27
C GLN A 6 -9.98 -32.89 -17.28
N THR A 7 -9.06 -32.78 -16.32
CA THR A 7 -8.96 -31.61 -15.43
C THR A 7 -8.58 -30.38 -16.27
N PRO A 8 -9.32 -29.25 -16.19
CA PRO A 8 -8.96 -28.04 -16.92
C PRO A 8 -7.66 -27.44 -16.36
N PRO A 9 -6.77 -26.87 -17.21
CA PRO A 9 -5.54 -26.25 -16.74
C PRO A 9 -5.87 -25.05 -15.85
N ALA A 10 -5.20 -24.96 -14.70
CA ALA A 10 -5.23 -23.79 -13.85
C ALA A 10 -4.79 -22.57 -14.68
N ARG A 11 -5.64 -21.54 -14.76
CA ARG A 11 -5.27 -20.28 -15.42
C ARG A 11 -4.03 -19.74 -14.71
N PRO A 12 -2.99 -19.27 -15.42
CA PRO A 12 -1.90 -18.57 -14.77
C PRO A 12 -2.51 -17.38 -14.05
N VAL A 13 -2.31 -17.30 -12.73
CA VAL A 13 -2.59 -16.10 -11.94
C VAL A 13 -1.82 -14.99 -12.63
N GLY A 14 -2.52 -14.14 -13.37
CA GLY A 14 -1.93 -13.09 -14.17
C GLY A 14 -0.97 -12.30 -13.29
N GLU A 15 0.29 -12.22 -13.71
CA GLU A 15 1.30 -11.44 -13.00
C GLU A 15 0.68 -10.09 -12.65
N PRO A 16 0.79 -9.63 -11.39
CA PRO A 16 0.15 -8.40 -10.95
C PRO A 16 0.55 -7.30 -11.94
N GLY A 17 -0.44 -6.79 -12.67
CA GLY A 17 -0.22 -5.86 -13.76
C GLY A 17 0.73 -4.77 -13.29
N ARG A 18 1.85 -4.59 -14.01
CA ARG A 18 2.99 -3.72 -13.68
C ARG A 18 2.52 -2.56 -12.80
N ALA A 19 2.84 -2.60 -11.50
CA ALA A 19 2.41 -1.59 -10.56
C ALA A 19 2.97 -0.24 -11.03
N ARG A 20 2.14 0.55 -11.73
CA ARG A 20 2.49 1.92 -12.05
C ARG A 20 2.49 2.65 -10.72
N ALA A 21 3.62 3.22 -10.34
CA ALA A 21 3.67 4.12 -9.21
C ALA A 21 2.73 5.29 -9.50
N LEU A 22 1.57 5.31 -8.83
CA LEU A 22 0.58 6.38 -8.95
C LEU A 22 1.07 7.69 -8.30
N LEU A 23 2.10 7.59 -7.46
CA LEU A 23 2.66 8.68 -6.69
C LEU A 23 4.19 8.68 -6.88
N SER A 24 4.75 9.86 -7.09
CA SER A 24 6.19 10.08 -7.14
C SER A 24 6.79 10.16 -5.74
N THR A 25 8.12 10.06 -5.64
CA THR A 25 8.85 10.31 -4.37
C THR A 25 8.64 11.72 -3.84
N ALA A 26 8.36 12.70 -4.70
CA ALA A 26 8.01 14.06 -4.29
C ALA A 26 6.63 14.11 -3.63
N ASP A 27 5.65 13.37 -4.16
CA ASP A 27 4.31 13.29 -3.58
C ASP A 27 4.34 12.66 -2.18
N PHE A 28 5.15 11.62 -1.99
CA PHE A 28 5.33 11.01 -0.67
C PHE A 28 5.92 11.98 0.36
N LYS A 29 6.82 12.90 -0.06
CA LYS A 29 7.31 13.96 0.83
C LYS A 29 6.20 14.94 1.21
N LEU A 30 5.34 15.32 0.26
CA LEU A 30 4.19 16.18 0.54
C LEU A 30 3.21 15.53 1.52
N LEU A 31 2.90 14.24 1.32
CA LEU A 31 2.05 13.48 2.24
C LEU A 31 2.64 13.41 3.65
N ARG A 32 3.96 13.22 3.75
CA ARG A 32 4.67 13.21 5.03
C ARG A 32 4.55 14.54 5.76
N THR A 33 4.72 15.66 5.05
CA THR A 33 4.54 17.00 5.61
C THR A 33 3.10 17.23 6.09
N ALA A 34 2.09 16.84 5.29
CA ALA A 34 0.69 16.98 5.66
C ALA A 34 0.35 16.19 6.94
N LEU A 35 0.85 14.94 7.05
CA LEU A 35 0.67 14.13 8.27
C LEU A 35 1.38 14.74 9.48
N GLY A 36 2.55 15.36 9.29
CA GLY A 36 3.27 16.06 10.36
C GLY A 36 2.50 17.26 10.91
N GLU A 37 1.87 18.06 10.04
CA GLU A 37 1.03 19.17 10.47
C GLU A 37 -0.30 18.71 11.08
N TYR A 38 -0.88 17.61 10.57
CA TYR A 38 -2.09 17.03 11.15
C TYR A 38 -1.83 16.44 12.54
N ALA A 39 -0.68 15.79 12.75
CA ALA A 39 -0.28 15.25 14.04
C ALA A 39 -0.21 16.31 15.15
N LYS A 40 0.09 17.57 14.83
CA LYS A 40 0.12 18.68 15.81
C LYS A 40 -1.27 19.10 16.29
N GLN A 41 -2.30 18.79 15.51
CA GLN A 41 -3.70 19.14 15.81
C GLN A 41 -4.42 18.01 16.56
N LEU A 42 -3.79 16.82 16.67
CA LEU A 42 -4.33 15.69 17.38
C LEU A 42 -4.01 15.75 18.87
N GLU A 43 -5.05 15.75 19.69
CA GLU A 43 -4.94 15.64 21.15
C GLU A 43 -5.06 14.18 21.63
N ASP A 44 -5.58 13.29 20.77
CA ASP A 44 -5.76 11.86 21.06
C ASP A 44 -4.48 11.06 20.79
N GLU A 45 -3.99 10.36 21.82
CA GLU A 45 -2.77 9.56 21.75
C GLU A 45 -2.86 8.37 20.78
N HIS A 46 -4.05 7.78 20.62
CA HIS A 46 -4.28 6.64 19.73
C HIS A 46 -4.35 7.08 18.27
N GLU A 47 -4.95 8.24 17.99
CA GLU A 47 -4.89 8.84 16.65
C GLU A 47 -3.45 9.25 16.29
N LEU A 48 -2.72 9.82 17.25
CA LEU A 48 -1.31 10.18 17.05
C LEU A 48 -0.45 8.95 16.72
N ALA A 49 -0.69 7.81 17.38
CA ALA A 49 -0.01 6.55 17.08
C ALA A 49 -0.28 6.06 15.64
N ARG A 50 -1.53 6.17 15.17
CA ARG A 50 -1.91 5.82 13.79
C ARG A 50 -1.22 6.72 12.77
N VAL A 51 -1.19 8.03 13.01
CA VAL A 51 -0.52 9.00 12.13
C VAL A 51 0.98 8.75 12.09
N LYS A 52 1.63 8.50 13.23
CA LYS A 52 3.05 8.13 13.28
C LYS A 52 3.33 6.85 12.50
N ALA A 53 2.51 5.81 12.66
CA ALA A 53 2.67 4.57 11.91
C ALA A 53 2.57 4.79 10.38
N LEU A 54 1.62 5.61 9.93
CA LEU A 54 1.50 6.00 8.52
C LEU A 54 2.70 6.81 8.04
N TYR A 55 3.15 7.78 8.83
CA TYR A 55 4.32 8.61 8.53
C TYR A 55 5.60 7.78 8.32
N HIS A 56 5.77 6.71 9.12
CA HIS A 56 6.89 5.78 8.95
C HIS A 56 6.75 4.90 7.70
N ARG A 57 5.55 4.37 7.44
CA ARG A 57 5.28 3.55 6.23
C ARG A 57 5.54 4.32 4.93
N LEU A 58 5.23 5.63 4.91
CA LEU A 58 5.50 6.49 3.76
C LEU A 58 6.97 6.90 3.66
N GLY A 59 7.73 6.87 4.76
CA GLY A 59 9.16 7.21 4.80
C GLY A 59 10.11 6.07 4.43
N SER A 60 9.62 4.83 4.30
CA SER A 60 10.44 3.65 3.96
C SER A 60 10.75 3.51 2.45
N TYR A 61 10.25 4.43 1.61
CA TYR A 61 10.45 4.46 0.16
C TYR A 61 11.70 5.28 -0.22
N ALA A 62 12.80 5.11 0.52
CA ALA A 62 14.10 5.71 0.24
C ALA A 62 15.01 4.71 -0.48
#